data_AF-A0A0D2EV35-F1
#
_entry.id   AF-A0A0D2EV35-F1
#
_cell.length_a   1.000
_cell.length_b   1.000
_cell.length_c   1.000
_cell.angle_alpha   90.00
_cell.angle_beta   90.00
_cell.angle_gamma   90.00
#
_symmetry.space_group_name_H-M   'P 1'
#
loop_
_entity.id
_entity.type
_entity.pdbx_description
1 polymer ?
#
loop_
_entity_poly.entity_id
_entity_poly.type
_entity_poly.pdbx_seq_one_letter_code
_entity_poly.pdbx_strand_id
1 'polypeptide(L)'
;MVTTSGFTHAPVSRFLILGSIATSVLTSILDIKHLLPIKPTPHLWPYLQFSRLLTFQLSYTSSTELLFSTALFYHFRVLERLWGSRKYASFVAVVFFLNILLLPTITLVLKAASLGVYNYIPAGLATVAFAALSAWRDEIPRLYRYKIVTSTGTSTGTGPDGQQVPGIVFSDKSTTYLLAAQLALSQFPYQVLPAAVGWTIGSAWMGELLPGGLGRWRIPSWIVGETSKRKERGQYEGLRRRLEEEGSSADGMRNVSDNVDRVEGSGRRGFGRQILGYFTGS
;
A
#
# COMPACT_ATOMS: atom_id res chain seq x y z
N MET A 1 -20.25 7.73 -2.76
CA MET A 1 -18.87 7.82 -2.22
C MET A 1 -17.96 8.28 -3.35
N VAL A 2 -17.45 9.51 -3.28
CA VAL A 2 -16.51 10.02 -4.28
C VAL A 2 -15.23 9.18 -4.16
N THR A 3 -14.91 8.38 -5.16
CA THR A 3 -13.68 7.58 -5.20
C THR A 3 -12.50 8.54 -5.33
N THR A 4 -11.91 8.93 -4.20
CA THR A 4 -10.63 9.66 -4.17
C THR A 4 -9.62 8.93 -5.05
N SER A 5 -9.04 9.66 -6.01
CA SER A 5 -8.08 9.15 -7.01
C SER A 5 -6.99 8.27 -6.38
N GLY A 6 -6.53 7.28 -7.15
CA GLY A 6 -5.90 6.04 -6.63
C GLY A 6 -4.77 6.24 -5.61
N PHE A 7 -3.91 7.23 -5.80
CA PHE A 7 -2.78 7.52 -4.90
C PHE A 7 -2.93 8.82 -4.09
N THR A 8 -4.07 9.49 -4.19
CA THR A 8 -4.31 10.72 -3.42
C THR A 8 -4.37 10.36 -1.93
N HIS A 9 -3.63 11.12 -1.11
CA HIS A 9 -3.39 10.90 0.32
C HIS A 9 -2.67 9.60 0.72
N ALA A 10 -1.88 8.98 -0.18
CA ALA A 10 -1.06 7.81 0.14
C ALA A 10 0.37 7.88 -0.47
N PRO A 11 1.19 8.87 -0.06
CA PRO A 11 2.53 9.05 -0.61
C PRO A 11 3.49 7.89 -0.28
N VAL A 12 3.35 7.25 0.88
CA VAL A 12 4.27 6.19 1.32
C VAL A 12 4.01 4.90 0.56
N SER A 13 2.73 4.51 0.38
CA SER A 13 2.39 3.35 -0.45
C SER A 13 2.84 3.56 -1.89
N ARG A 14 2.70 4.77 -2.42
CA ARG A 14 3.19 5.12 -3.76
C ARG A 14 4.70 4.95 -3.86
N PHE A 15 5.46 5.46 -2.88
CA PHE A 15 6.91 5.33 -2.85
C PHE A 15 7.34 3.86 -2.73
N LEU A 16 6.67 3.06 -1.90
CA LEU A 16 6.96 1.63 -1.77
C LEU A 16 6.73 0.86 -3.06
N ILE A 17 5.59 1.09 -3.73
CA ILE A 17 5.27 0.41 -4.99
C ILE A 17 6.28 0.80 -6.07
N LEU A 18 6.47 2.11 -6.30
CA LEU A 18 7.41 2.59 -7.31
C LEU A 18 8.86 2.19 -6.99
N GLY A 19 9.25 2.24 -5.71
CA GLY A 19 10.56 1.81 -5.24
C GLY A 19 10.81 0.33 -5.50
N SER A 20 9.84 -0.54 -5.20
CA SER A 20 9.95 -1.99 -5.46
C SER A 20 10.03 -2.33 -6.96
N ILE A 21 9.32 -1.58 -7.81
CA ILE A 21 9.39 -1.74 -9.26
C ILE A 21 10.75 -1.25 -9.78
N ALA A 22 11.16 -0.03 -9.38
CA ALA A 22 12.40 0.58 -9.83
C ALA A 22 13.63 -0.26 -9.43
N THR A 23 13.67 -0.77 -8.20
CA THR A 23 14.76 -1.61 -7.70
C THR A 23 14.83 -2.96 -8.42
N SER A 24 13.70 -3.60 -8.75
CA SER A 24 13.69 -4.83 -9.53
C SER A 24 14.14 -4.61 -10.98
N VAL A 25 13.68 -3.52 -11.61
CA VAL A 25 14.17 -3.11 -12.95
C VAL A 25 15.66 -2.81 -12.92
N LEU A 26 16.14 -2.05 -11.93
CA LEU A 26 17.55 -1.70 -11.78
C LEU A 26 18.41 -2.95 -11.59
N THR A 27 17.95 -3.90 -10.78
CA THR A 27 18.61 -5.20 -10.60
C THR A 27 18.67 -5.98 -11.90
N SER A 28 17.61 -5.92 -12.72
CA SER A 28 17.58 -6.60 -14.01
C SER A 28 18.51 -5.97 -15.04
N ILE A 29 18.70 -4.64 -15.00
CA ILE A 29 19.63 -3.93 -15.90
C ILE A 29 21.07 -4.22 -15.49
N LEU A 30 21.35 -4.24 -14.19
CA LEU A 30 22.69 -4.51 -13.66
C LEU A 30 23.07 -6.00 -13.71
N ASP A 31 22.13 -6.87 -14.09
CA ASP A 31 22.25 -8.34 -14.10
C ASP A 31 22.73 -8.95 -12.77
N ILE A 32 22.47 -8.29 -11.63
CA ILE A 32 22.91 -8.71 -10.29
C ILE A 32 21.98 -9.82 -9.72
N LYS A 33 21.03 -10.32 -10.50
CA LYS A 33 19.98 -11.26 -10.06
C LYS A 33 20.55 -12.49 -9.33
N HIS A 34 21.71 -12.96 -9.77
CA HIS A 34 22.40 -14.13 -9.22
C HIS A 34 23.14 -13.86 -7.90
N LEU A 35 23.39 -12.59 -7.55
CA LEU A 35 24.05 -12.18 -6.30
C LEU A 35 23.05 -11.79 -5.19
N LEU A 36 21.76 -11.66 -5.48
CA LEU A 36 20.76 -11.31 -4.49
C LEU A 36 20.37 -12.44 -3.51
N PRO A 37 20.27 -13.73 -3.91
CA PRO A 37 19.94 -14.76 -2.94
C PRO A 37 21.07 -14.89 -1.91
N ILE A 38 20.71 -14.69 -0.63
CA ILE A 38 21.64 -14.86 0.48
C ILE A 38 21.78 -16.37 0.71
N LYS A 39 23.00 -16.86 0.53
CA LYS A 39 23.45 -18.15 1.04
C LYS A 39 24.21 -17.90 2.35
N PRO A 40 23.66 -18.23 3.54
CA PRO A 40 24.30 -18.06 4.84
C PRO A 40 25.77 -18.49 4.91
N THR A 41 26.14 -19.55 4.20
CA THR A 41 27.53 -19.97 3.96
C THR A 41 27.78 -20.05 2.47
N PRO A 42 28.77 -19.33 1.88
CA PRO A 42 29.94 -18.66 2.47
C PRO A 42 29.83 -17.12 2.68
N HIS A 43 28.66 -16.49 2.54
CA HIS A 43 28.59 -15.01 2.45
C HIS A 43 28.55 -14.27 3.78
N LEU A 44 27.88 -14.80 4.82
CA LEU A 44 27.89 -14.15 6.15
C LEU A 44 29.16 -14.47 6.95
N TRP A 45 29.75 -15.63 6.71
CA TRP A 45 30.98 -16.11 7.35
C TRP A 45 31.85 -16.77 6.27
N PRO A 46 33.08 -16.29 5.94
CA PRO A 46 33.95 -15.34 6.66
C PRO A 46 33.92 -13.87 6.17
N TYR A 47 33.22 -13.54 5.08
CA TYR A 47 33.40 -12.27 4.37
C TYR A 47 32.64 -11.04 4.93
N LEU A 48 31.75 -11.21 5.92
CA LEU A 48 31.00 -10.11 6.58
C LEU A 48 30.47 -9.03 5.62
N GLN A 49 29.89 -9.44 4.47
CA GLN A 49 29.37 -8.50 3.48
C GLN A 49 28.00 -7.93 3.92
N PHE A 50 28.01 -7.00 4.88
CA PHE A 50 26.81 -6.32 5.39
C PHE A 50 26.05 -5.53 4.31
N SER A 51 26.74 -5.05 3.27
CA SER A 51 26.08 -4.39 2.12
C SER A 51 25.07 -5.31 1.42
N ARG A 52 25.31 -6.62 1.44
CA ARG A 52 24.41 -7.64 0.89
C ARG A 52 23.16 -7.83 1.74
N LEU A 53 23.24 -7.57 3.05
CA LEU A 53 22.09 -7.52 3.96
C LEU A 53 21.21 -6.27 3.71
N LEU A 54 21.73 -5.24 3.05
CA LEU A 54 20.89 -4.08 2.69
C LEU A 54 20.26 -4.27 1.30
N THR A 55 21.00 -4.84 0.36
CA THR A 55 20.53 -5.00 -1.03
C THR A 55 19.53 -6.14 -1.21
N PHE A 56 19.57 -7.21 -0.39
CA PHE A 56 18.64 -8.34 -0.53
C PHE A 56 17.18 -7.95 -0.28
N GLN A 57 16.94 -6.95 0.56
CA GLN A 57 15.59 -6.55 0.92
C GLN A 57 14.99 -5.65 -0.14
N LEU A 58 15.80 -4.88 -0.86
CA LEU A 58 15.29 -3.88 -1.79
C LEU A 58 14.81 -4.47 -3.11
N SER A 59 15.20 -5.69 -3.47
CA SER A 59 14.97 -6.23 -4.82
C SER A 59 14.25 -7.58 -4.82
N TYR A 60 13.26 -7.70 -5.72
CA TYR A 60 12.61 -8.95 -6.06
C TYR A 60 13.34 -9.66 -7.20
N THR A 61 13.67 -10.93 -6.99
CA THR A 61 14.31 -11.77 -8.02
C THR A 61 13.30 -12.32 -9.02
N SER A 62 12.06 -12.59 -8.59
CA SER A 62 11.00 -13.13 -9.45
C SER A 62 9.96 -12.07 -9.83
N SER A 63 9.55 -12.06 -11.10
CA SER A 63 8.50 -11.16 -11.60
C SER A 63 7.13 -11.45 -10.98
N THR A 64 6.84 -12.73 -10.67
CA THR A 64 5.57 -13.12 -10.05
C THR A 64 5.45 -12.59 -8.62
N GLU A 65 6.54 -12.64 -7.86
CA GLU A 65 6.60 -12.10 -6.49
C GLU A 65 6.41 -10.59 -6.47
N LEU A 66 7.05 -9.90 -7.42
CA LEU A 66 6.87 -8.46 -7.58
C LEU A 66 5.42 -8.10 -7.89
N LEU A 67 4.78 -8.84 -8.80
CA LEU A 67 3.38 -8.59 -9.17
C LEU A 67 2.46 -8.76 -7.95
N PHE A 68 2.55 -9.90 -7.25
CA PHE A 68 1.67 -10.15 -6.11
C PHE A 68 1.97 -9.22 -4.93
N SER A 69 3.24 -8.89 -4.69
CA SER A 69 3.60 -7.92 -3.65
C SER A 69 3.09 -6.51 -3.96
N THR A 70 3.23 -6.03 -5.20
CA THR A 70 2.75 -4.68 -5.58
C THR A 70 1.23 -4.60 -5.55
N ALA A 71 0.53 -5.67 -5.95
CA ALA A 71 -0.92 -5.79 -5.80
C ALA A 71 -1.34 -5.72 -4.32
N LEU A 72 -0.65 -6.43 -3.42
CA LEU A 72 -0.91 -6.36 -1.97
C LEU A 72 -0.65 -4.96 -1.41
N PHE A 73 0.48 -4.33 -1.76
CA PHE A 73 0.76 -2.95 -1.31
C PHE A 73 -0.28 -1.95 -1.79
N TYR A 74 -0.86 -2.15 -2.97
CA TYR A 74 -1.98 -1.35 -3.45
C TYR A 74 -3.23 -1.51 -2.57
N HIS A 75 -3.58 -2.75 -2.18
CA HIS A 75 -4.67 -3.00 -1.23
C HIS A 75 -4.40 -2.39 0.15
N PHE A 76 -3.15 -2.42 0.62
CA PHE A 76 -2.76 -1.86 1.92
C PHE A 76 -2.69 -0.34 1.97
N ARG A 77 -2.89 0.38 0.86
CA ARG A 77 -3.00 1.86 0.89
C ARG A 77 -4.07 2.34 1.88
N VAL A 78 -5.08 1.51 2.15
CA VAL A 78 -6.15 1.81 3.10
C VAL A 78 -5.57 2.02 4.50
N LEU A 79 -4.52 1.30 4.90
CA LEU A 79 -3.86 1.48 6.21
C LEU A 79 -3.21 2.86 6.31
N GLU A 80 -2.56 3.33 5.25
CA GLU A 80 -1.96 4.66 5.24
C GLU A 80 -3.02 5.76 5.45
N ARG A 81 -4.21 5.56 4.86
CA ARG A 81 -5.34 6.49 5.01
C ARG A 81 -5.96 6.45 6.40
N LEU A 82 -6.01 5.28 7.04
CA LEU A 82 -6.56 5.12 8.40
C LEU A 82 -5.60 5.64 9.48
N TRP A 83 -4.30 5.36 9.36
CA TRP A 83 -3.30 5.73 10.37
C TRP A 83 -2.64 7.09 10.16
N GLY A 84 -2.75 7.61 8.94
CA GLY A 84 -1.94 8.72 8.48
C GLY A 84 -0.54 8.29 8.03
N SER A 85 0.01 9.06 7.10
CA SER A 85 1.28 8.76 6.43
C SER A 85 2.46 8.60 7.40
N ARG A 86 2.53 9.41 8.47
CA ARG A 86 3.63 9.34 9.45
C ARG A 86 3.69 8.00 10.20
N LYS A 87 2.55 7.52 10.71
CA LYS A 87 2.48 6.28 11.50
C LYS A 87 2.71 5.06 10.59
N TYR A 88 2.18 5.10 9.37
CA TYR A 88 2.42 4.05 8.38
C TYR A 88 3.90 4.01 7.94
N ALA A 89 4.53 5.16 7.71
CA ALA A 89 5.95 5.22 7.39
C ALA A 89 6.81 4.63 8.52
N SER A 90 6.54 4.98 9.79
CA SER A 90 7.28 4.40 10.93
C SER A 90 7.10 2.89 11.04
N PHE A 91 5.88 2.39 10.81
CA PHE A 91 5.62 0.96 10.78
C PHE A 91 6.50 0.27 9.72
N VAL A 92 6.47 0.78 8.48
CA VAL A 92 7.26 0.22 7.37
C VAL A 92 8.75 0.26 7.66
N ALA A 93 9.28 1.36 8.20
CA ALA A 93 10.71 1.48 8.50
C ALA A 93 11.15 0.53 9.63
N VAL A 94 10.32 0.37 10.68
CA VAL A 94 10.62 -0.58 11.76
C VAL A 94 10.56 -2.01 11.23
N VAL A 95 9.55 -2.37 10.44
CA VAL A 95 9.50 -3.69 9.80
C VAL A 95 10.70 -3.89 8.87
N PHE A 96 11.13 -2.85 8.16
CA PHE A 96 12.31 -2.91 7.31
C PHE A 96 13.58 -3.21 8.13
N PHE A 97 13.80 -2.49 9.22
CA PHE A 97 14.92 -2.71 10.12
C PHE A 97 14.88 -4.09 10.80
N LEU A 98 13.70 -4.50 11.26
CA LEU A 98 13.50 -5.82 11.86
C LEU A 98 13.73 -6.94 10.85
N ASN A 99 13.39 -6.76 9.57
CA ASN A 99 13.68 -7.73 8.53
C ASN A 99 15.20 -7.94 8.33
N ILE A 100 15.98 -6.85 8.35
CA ILE A 100 17.44 -6.91 8.26
C ILE A 100 18.03 -7.75 9.41
N LEU A 101 17.43 -7.68 10.61
CA LEU A 101 17.92 -8.39 11.78
C LEU A 101 17.37 -9.82 11.90
N LEU A 102 16.07 -10.02 11.68
CA LEU A 102 15.38 -11.29 11.91
C LEU A 102 15.70 -12.36 10.87
N LEU A 103 15.81 -12.01 9.58
CA LEU A 103 16.07 -13.01 8.55
C LEU A 103 17.46 -13.68 8.69
N PRO A 104 18.57 -12.94 8.89
CA PRO A 104 19.87 -13.58 9.10
C PRO A 104 19.94 -14.33 10.44
N THR A 105 19.28 -13.84 11.49
CA THR A 105 19.29 -14.53 12.80
C THR A 105 18.48 -15.82 12.76
N ILE A 106 17.28 -15.82 12.20
CA ILE A 106 16.45 -17.02 12.06
C ILE A 106 17.15 -18.05 11.19
N THR A 107 17.83 -17.64 10.11
CA THR A 107 18.53 -18.58 9.24
C THR A 107 19.80 -19.14 9.87
N LEU A 108 20.49 -18.38 10.72
CA LEU A 108 21.57 -18.91 11.56
C LEU A 108 21.04 -19.98 12.53
N VAL A 109 19.91 -19.70 13.20
CA VAL A 109 19.27 -20.65 14.13
C VAL A 109 18.78 -21.89 13.39
N LEU A 110 18.12 -21.74 12.24
CA LEU A 110 17.62 -22.87 11.45
C LEU A 110 18.77 -23.72 10.91
N LYS A 111 19.87 -23.09 10.50
CA LYS A 111 21.07 -23.81 10.07
C LYS A 111 21.72 -24.58 11.23
N ALA A 112 21.82 -23.95 12.40
CA ALA A 112 22.34 -24.59 13.61
C ALA A 112 21.45 -25.76 14.06
N ALA A 113 20.13 -25.61 13.97
CA ALA A 113 19.16 -26.63 14.33
C ALA A 113 19.04 -27.76 13.28
N SER A 114 19.25 -27.47 12.00
CA SER A 114 19.01 -28.39 10.88
C SER A 114 20.31 -28.96 10.27
N LEU A 115 21.45 -28.89 10.98
CA LEU A 115 22.71 -29.52 10.56
C LEU A 115 23.14 -29.18 9.11
N GLY A 116 22.80 -27.97 8.63
CA GLY A 116 23.27 -27.44 7.34
C GLY A 116 22.42 -27.72 6.09
N VAL A 117 21.22 -28.31 6.21
CA VAL A 117 20.38 -28.64 5.04
C VAL A 117 19.73 -27.40 4.39
N TYR A 118 19.42 -26.35 5.16
CA TYR A 118 18.79 -25.13 4.66
C TYR A 118 19.82 -23.99 4.50
N ASN A 119 20.12 -23.61 3.25
CA ASN A 119 21.12 -22.57 2.92
C ASN A 119 20.64 -21.61 1.80
N TYR A 120 19.33 -21.44 1.63
CA TYR A 120 18.76 -20.55 0.62
C TYR A 120 17.66 -19.67 1.20
N ILE A 121 17.82 -18.35 1.03
CA ILE A 121 16.82 -17.35 1.40
C ILE A 121 16.43 -16.62 0.11
N PRO A 122 15.13 -16.52 -0.20
CA PRO A 122 14.67 -15.75 -1.34
C PRO A 122 14.78 -14.26 -1.00
N ALA A 123 15.28 -13.47 -1.95
CA ALA A 123 15.36 -12.01 -1.81
C ALA A 123 13.97 -11.39 -2.05
N GLY A 124 13.58 -10.42 -1.22
CA GLY A 124 12.33 -9.66 -1.42
C GLY A 124 11.75 -9.00 -0.16
N LEU A 125 10.85 -8.05 -0.37
CA LEU A 125 10.09 -7.35 0.68
C LEU A 125 8.84 -8.15 1.12
N ALA A 126 8.83 -9.47 0.93
CA ALA A 126 7.67 -10.30 1.28
C ALA A 126 7.31 -10.17 2.77
N THR A 127 8.29 -10.07 3.65
CA THR A 127 8.09 -9.82 5.09
C THR A 127 7.33 -8.53 5.37
N VAL A 128 7.61 -7.47 4.63
CA VAL A 128 6.90 -6.18 4.73
C VAL A 128 5.44 -6.35 4.29
N ALA A 129 5.20 -7.10 3.21
CA ALA A 129 3.84 -7.38 2.74
C ALA A 129 3.05 -8.22 3.75
N PHE A 130 3.64 -9.27 4.34
CA PHE A 130 2.96 -10.10 5.35
C PHE A 130 2.77 -9.38 6.70
N ALA A 131 3.71 -8.51 7.09
CA ALA A 131 3.51 -7.64 8.24
C ALA A 131 2.35 -6.67 8.02
N ALA A 132 2.29 -6.01 6.86
CA ALA A 132 1.17 -5.14 6.50
C ALA A 132 -0.16 -5.90 6.41
N LEU A 133 -0.15 -7.15 5.93
CA LEU A 133 -1.33 -8.02 5.93
C LEU A 133 -1.85 -8.29 7.35
N SER A 134 -0.96 -8.57 8.29
CA SER A 134 -1.34 -8.79 9.69
C SER A 134 -1.89 -7.52 10.36
N ALA A 135 -1.40 -6.35 9.98
CA ALA A 135 -2.00 -5.08 10.41
C ALA A 135 -3.39 -4.85 9.77
N TRP A 136 -3.53 -5.16 8.49
CA TRP A 136 -4.77 -4.96 7.73
C TRP A 136 -5.93 -5.84 8.23
N ARG A 137 -5.62 -7.06 8.73
CA ARG A 137 -6.65 -7.94 9.26
C ARG A 137 -7.31 -7.40 10.53
N ASP A 138 -6.54 -6.75 11.40
CA ASP A 138 -6.97 -6.31 12.73
C ASP A 138 -7.62 -4.91 12.66
N GLU A 139 -7.11 -4.02 11.81
CA GLU A 139 -7.61 -2.64 11.73
C GLU A 139 -8.95 -2.49 10.98
N ILE A 140 -9.19 -3.32 9.96
CA ILE A 140 -10.35 -3.15 9.07
C ILE A 140 -11.47 -4.10 9.49
N PRO A 141 -12.65 -3.60 9.89
CA PRO A 141 -13.80 -4.48 10.14
C PRO A 141 -14.27 -5.13 8.84
N ARG A 142 -14.82 -6.34 8.95
CA ARG A 142 -15.37 -7.06 7.79
C ARG A 142 -16.71 -6.42 7.40
N LEU A 143 -16.74 -5.69 6.28
CA LEU A 143 -17.96 -5.00 5.82
C LEU A 143 -18.97 -5.93 5.15
N TYR A 144 -18.51 -6.90 4.36
CA TYR A 144 -19.38 -7.79 3.60
C TYR A 144 -19.07 -9.27 3.86
N ARG A 145 -20.13 -10.04 4.07
CA ARG A 145 -20.14 -11.49 4.15
C ARG A 145 -21.05 -12.00 3.04
N TYR A 146 -20.53 -12.84 2.16
CA TYR A 146 -21.31 -13.51 1.13
C TYR A 146 -21.24 -15.01 1.38
N LYS A 147 -22.41 -15.63 1.56
CA LYS A 147 -22.52 -17.08 1.75
C LYS A 147 -22.70 -17.71 0.38
N ILE A 148 -21.70 -18.47 -0.07
CA ILE A 148 -21.85 -19.27 -1.27
C ILE A 148 -22.52 -20.57 -0.83
N VAL A 149 -23.76 -20.75 -1.24
CA VAL A 149 -24.49 -22.02 -1.06
C VAL A 149 -23.99 -22.95 -2.16
N THR A 150 -23.14 -23.90 -1.79
CA THR A 150 -22.72 -24.98 -2.68
C THR A 150 -23.75 -26.10 -2.58
N SER A 151 -24.25 -26.58 -3.73
CA SER A 151 -25.27 -27.63 -3.83
C SER A 151 -24.76 -29.04 -3.49
N THR A 152 -23.51 -29.18 -3.04
CA THR A 152 -22.82 -30.45 -2.77
C THR A 152 -22.18 -30.47 -1.37
N GLY A 153 -23.00 -30.55 -0.31
CA GLY A 153 -22.61 -30.88 1.10
C GLY A 153 -21.65 -29.87 1.79
N THR A 154 -21.56 -29.65 3.10
CA THR A 154 -22.06 -30.27 4.33
C THR A 154 -22.37 -29.14 5.34
N SER A 155 -23.43 -29.31 6.11
CA SER A 155 -24.28 -28.36 6.87
C SER A 155 -23.60 -27.22 7.66
N THR A 156 -24.08 -25.97 7.51
CA THR A 156 -24.26 -24.96 8.60
C THR A 156 -25.04 -23.72 8.09
N GLY A 157 -26.36 -23.67 8.31
CA GLY A 157 -27.15 -22.43 8.24
C GLY A 157 -28.65 -22.64 7.96
N THR A 158 -29.44 -22.47 9.01
CA THR A 158 -30.87 -22.72 9.18
C THR A 158 -31.77 -22.14 8.08
N GLY A 159 -32.54 -23.00 7.39
CA GLY A 159 -33.71 -22.63 6.58
C GLY A 159 -34.99 -22.48 7.43
N PRO A 160 -36.15 -22.18 6.82
CA PRO A 160 -37.40 -21.84 7.52
C PRO A 160 -37.93 -22.94 8.46
N ASP A 161 -37.47 -24.19 8.27
CA ASP A 161 -37.80 -25.36 9.09
C ASP A 161 -36.62 -25.85 9.97
N GLY A 162 -35.73 -24.98 10.43
CA GLY A 162 -34.70 -25.38 11.41
C GLY A 162 -33.51 -26.16 10.84
N GLN A 163 -33.48 -26.46 9.53
CA GLN A 163 -32.44 -27.31 8.95
C GLN A 163 -31.27 -26.50 8.35
N GLN A 164 -30.06 -26.80 8.81
CA GLN A 164 -28.83 -26.07 8.52
C GLN A 164 -28.26 -26.35 7.12
N VAL A 165 -28.50 -25.45 6.16
CA VAL A 165 -27.94 -25.47 4.80
C VAL A 165 -26.41 -25.24 4.80
N PRO A 166 -25.60 -26.19 4.28
CA PRO A 166 -24.18 -26.01 4.01
C PRO A 166 -23.89 -24.72 3.26
N GLY A 167 -22.92 -23.92 3.70
CA GLY A 167 -22.41 -22.87 2.84
C GLY A 167 -21.16 -22.26 3.40
N ILE A 168 -20.17 -22.11 2.54
CA ILE A 168 -18.89 -21.49 2.89
C ILE A 168 -19.14 -19.97 2.89
N VAL A 169 -18.95 -19.34 4.05
CA VAL A 169 -19.06 -17.88 4.17
C VAL A 169 -17.73 -17.29 3.77
N PHE A 170 -17.68 -16.75 2.55
CA PHE A 170 -16.56 -15.96 2.09
C PHE A 170 -16.81 -14.49 2.46
N SER A 171 -15.73 -13.74 2.63
CA SER A 171 -15.78 -12.33 2.97
C SER A 171 -14.95 -11.59 1.94
N ASP A 172 -15.22 -10.30 1.73
CA ASP A 172 -14.44 -9.42 0.85
C ASP A 172 -12.92 -9.55 1.09
N LYS A 173 -12.52 -9.88 2.34
CA LYS A 173 -11.13 -10.14 2.71
C LYS A 173 -10.48 -11.39 2.09
N SER A 174 -11.24 -12.38 1.63
CA SER A 174 -10.68 -13.63 1.11
C SER A 174 -9.86 -13.43 -0.15
N THR A 175 -10.20 -12.43 -0.98
CA THR A 175 -9.44 -12.09 -2.18
C THR A 175 -8.02 -11.63 -1.84
N THR A 176 -7.88 -10.78 -0.82
CA THR A 176 -6.56 -10.32 -0.33
C THR A 176 -5.76 -11.46 0.30
N TYR A 177 -6.40 -12.36 1.05
CA TYR A 177 -5.73 -13.54 1.59
C TYR A 177 -5.30 -14.52 0.50
N LEU A 178 -6.06 -14.67 -0.58
CA LEU A 178 -5.66 -15.48 -1.73
C LEU A 178 -4.43 -14.91 -2.42
N LEU A 179 -4.35 -13.60 -2.62
CA LEU A 179 -3.14 -12.94 -3.16
C LEU A 179 -1.93 -13.14 -2.24
N ALA A 180 -2.12 -13.06 -0.93
CA ALA A 180 -1.07 -13.33 0.05
C ALA A 180 -0.64 -14.80 0.03
N ALA A 181 -1.58 -15.74 -0.07
CA ALA A 181 -1.28 -17.17 -0.19
C ALA A 181 -0.51 -17.45 -1.49
N GLN A 182 -0.93 -16.84 -2.60
CA GLN A 182 -0.24 -16.95 -3.89
C GLN A 182 1.21 -16.44 -3.81
N LEU A 183 1.45 -15.34 -3.10
CA LEU A 183 2.80 -14.83 -2.83
C LEU A 183 3.63 -15.78 -1.96
N ALA A 184 3.02 -16.42 -0.95
CA ALA A 184 3.70 -17.42 -0.14
C ALA A 184 4.04 -18.71 -0.93
N LEU A 185 3.21 -19.04 -1.93
CA LEU A 185 3.34 -20.25 -2.74
C LEU A 185 4.24 -20.07 -3.97
N SER A 186 4.53 -18.84 -4.39
CA SER A 186 5.29 -18.57 -5.63
C SER A 186 6.69 -19.18 -5.65
N GLN A 187 7.31 -19.34 -4.48
CA GLN A 187 8.58 -20.07 -4.31
C GLN A 187 8.49 -20.94 -3.05
N PHE A 188 7.52 -21.84 -3.02
CA PHE A 188 7.46 -22.88 -1.99
C PHE A 188 8.73 -23.75 -2.06
N PRO A 189 9.40 -24.07 -0.94
CA PRO A 189 9.07 -23.80 0.47
C PRO A 189 9.69 -22.52 1.06
N TYR A 190 10.55 -21.84 0.30
CA TYR A 190 11.43 -20.79 0.82
C TYR A 190 10.70 -19.51 1.24
N GLN A 191 9.55 -19.19 0.62
CA GLN A 191 8.76 -17.99 0.94
C GLN A 191 7.88 -18.14 2.21
N VAL A 192 7.75 -19.35 2.76
CA VAL A 192 6.96 -19.57 3.98
C VAL A 192 7.65 -18.96 5.20
N LEU A 193 8.98 -19.00 5.25
CA LEU A 193 9.78 -18.39 6.32
C LEU A 193 9.58 -16.87 6.41
N PRO A 194 9.84 -16.08 5.34
CA PRO A 194 9.61 -14.64 5.39
C PRO A 194 8.12 -14.30 5.63
N ALA A 195 7.18 -15.13 5.15
CA ALA A 195 5.77 -14.95 5.45
C ALA A 195 5.43 -15.09 6.94
N ALA A 196 5.92 -16.16 7.59
CA ALA A 196 5.72 -16.39 9.01
C ALA A 196 6.36 -15.26 9.85
N VAL A 197 7.59 -14.87 9.50
CA VAL A 197 8.31 -13.79 10.18
C VAL A 197 7.58 -12.47 10.03
N GLY A 198 7.18 -12.09 8.82
CA GLY A 198 6.41 -10.87 8.57
C GLY A 198 5.11 -10.85 9.38
N TRP A 199 4.38 -11.95 9.41
CA TRP A 199 3.15 -12.08 10.19
C TRP A 199 3.38 -11.91 11.70
N THR A 200 4.42 -12.54 12.25
CA THR A 200 4.75 -12.38 13.68
C THR A 200 5.10 -10.94 14.03
N ILE A 201 5.91 -10.27 13.19
CA ILE A 201 6.32 -8.87 13.42
C ILE A 201 5.10 -7.94 13.41
N GLY A 202 4.22 -8.07 12.42
CA GLY A 202 3.06 -7.18 12.34
C GLY A 202 2.02 -7.48 13.43
N SER A 203 1.88 -8.75 13.86
CA SER A 203 1.08 -9.08 15.05
C SER A 203 1.70 -8.53 16.35
N ALA A 204 3.02 -8.53 16.47
CA ALA A 204 3.74 -7.95 17.61
C ALA A 204 3.63 -6.42 17.62
N TRP A 205 3.63 -5.78 16.45
CA TRP A 205 3.34 -4.34 16.33
C TRP A 205 1.93 -4.01 16.81
N MET A 206 0.94 -4.83 16.44
CA MET A 206 -0.46 -4.64 16.86
C MET A 206 -0.67 -4.85 18.36
N GLY A 207 -0.03 -5.86 18.93
CA GLY A 207 -0.10 -6.10 20.38
C GLY A 207 0.84 -5.23 21.21
N GLU A 208 1.47 -4.20 20.62
CA GLU A 208 2.47 -3.33 21.25
C GLU A 208 3.65 -4.06 21.92
N LEU A 209 3.88 -5.34 21.58
CA LEU A 209 4.89 -6.22 22.19
C LEU A 209 6.30 -5.98 21.65
N LEU A 210 6.52 -4.93 20.86
CA LEU A 210 7.83 -4.71 20.26
C LEU A 210 8.86 -4.34 21.33
N PRO A 211 9.97 -5.11 21.43
CA PRO A 211 11.00 -4.85 22.42
C PRO A 211 11.58 -3.44 22.20
N GLY A 212 11.73 -2.67 23.29
CA GLY A 212 12.41 -1.37 23.27
C GLY A 212 11.54 -0.15 22.91
N GLY A 213 10.21 -0.26 22.87
CA GLY A 213 9.34 0.90 22.60
C GLY A 213 9.42 1.40 21.16
N LEU A 214 9.92 0.58 20.22
CA LEU A 214 10.01 0.88 18.80
C LEU A 214 8.62 1.19 18.18
N GLY A 215 7.53 0.66 18.76
CA GLY A 215 6.16 1.02 18.38
C GLY A 215 5.80 2.49 18.60
N ARG A 216 6.49 3.17 19.54
CA ARG A 216 6.29 4.59 19.85
C ARG A 216 7.23 5.50 19.05
N TRP A 217 8.28 4.94 18.44
CA TRP A 217 9.20 5.70 17.61
C TRP A 217 8.51 6.12 16.31
N ARG A 218 8.43 7.44 16.08
CA ARG A 218 7.83 8.02 14.88
C ARG A 218 8.94 8.62 14.02
N ILE A 219 8.86 8.38 12.72
CA ILE A 219 9.81 8.96 11.78
C ILE A 219 9.69 10.49 11.83
N PRO A 220 10.83 11.20 11.89
CA PRO A 220 10.84 12.65 11.81
C PRO A 220 10.08 13.16 10.57
N SER A 221 9.28 14.21 10.75
CA SER A 221 8.37 14.72 9.71
C SER A 221 9.05 15.21 8.43
N TRP A 222 10.36 15.44 8.45
CA TRP A 222 11.14 15.85 7.27
C TRP A 222 11.38 14.69 6.30
N ILE A 223 11.45 13.45 6.77
CA ILE A 223 11.66 12.26 5.93
C ILE A 223 10.36 11.86 5.21
N VAL A 224 9.20 12.10 5.81
CA VAL A 224 7.88 11.73 5.25
C VAL A 224 7.44 12.69 4.12
N GLY A 225 8.20 13.77 3.87
CA GLY A 225 7.87 14.71 2.80
C GLY A 225 6.56 15.46 3.06
N GLU A 226 6.10 15.52 4.32
CA GLU A 226 5.13 16.53 4.71
C GLU A 226 5.83 17.87 4.50
N THR A 227 5.52 18.47 3.36
CA THR A 227 5.75 19.89 3.11
C THR A 227 5.32 20.58 4.38
N SER A 228 6.29 21.08 5.16
CA SER A 228 6.06 21.47 6.54
C SER A 228 4.75 22.26 6.64
N LYS A 229 3.94 22.07 7.69
CA LYS A 229 2.72 22.87 7.90
C LYS A 229 2.95 24.38 7.72
N ARG A 230 4.20 24.83 7.87
CA ARG A 230 4.70 26.18 7.56
C ARG A 230 4.66 26.55 6.07
N LYS A 231 5.04 25.65 5.16
CA LYS A 231 5.00 25.87 3.69
C LYS A 231 3.58 25.70 3.14
N GLU A 232 2.78 24.78 3.68
CA GLU A 232 1.33 24.76 3.40
C GLU A 232 0.64 26.03 3.92
N ARG A 233 0.87 26.45 5.19
CA ARG A 233 0.38 27.73 5.70
C ARG A 233 0.81 28.90 4.82
N GLY A 234 2.06 28.95 4.36
CA GLY A 234 2.51 29.99 3.44
C GLY A 234 1.80 29.96 2.07
N GLN A 235 1.41 28.79 1.57
CA GLN A 235 0.60 28.68 0.36
C GLN A 235 -0.85 29.09 0.59
N TYR A 236 -1.46 28.71 1.72
CA TYR A 236 -2.80 29.16 2.09
C TYR A 236 -2.84 30.65 2.40
N GLU A 237 -1.82 31.20 3.05
CA GLU A 237 -1.66 32.63 3.28
C GLU A 237 -1.41 33.37 1.96
N GLY A 238 -0.65 32.78 1.03
CA GLY A 238 -0.46 33.32 -0.32
C GLY A 238 -1.75 33.30 -1.15
N LEU A 239 -2.51 32.21 -1.12
CA LEU A 239 -3.82 32.10 -1.76
C LEU A 239 -4.83 33.06 -1.13
N ARG A 240 -4.81 33.20 0.19
CA ARG A 240 -5.64 34.13 0.94
C ARG A 240 -5.30 35.57 0.63
N ARG A 241 -4.01 35.94 0.54
CA ARG A 241 -3.57 37.26 0.09
C ARG A 241 -4.03 37.55 -1.33
N ARG A 242 -3.92 36.58 -2.25
CA ARG A 242 -4.44 36.74 -3.61
C ARG A 242 -5.95 36.92 -3.65
N LEU A 243 -6.69 36.16 -2.83
CA LEU A 243 -8.14 36.31 -2.67
C LEU A 243 -8.52 37.65 -2.02
N GLU A 244 -7.71 38.16 -1.09
CA GLU A 244 -7.89 39.46 -0.45
C GLU A 244 -7.51 40.60 -1.41
N GLU A 245 -6.51 40.42 -2.27
CA GLU A 245 -6.13 41.37 -3.34
C GLU A 245 -7.19 41.40 -4.46
N GLU A 246 -7.73 40.25 -4.83
CA GLU A 246 -8.79 40.10 -5.84
C GLU A 246 -10.17 40.54 -5.29
N GLY A 247 -10.41 40.33 -3.99
CA GLY A 247 -11.63 40.78 -3.28
C GLY A 247 -11.60 42.25 -2.83
N SER A 248 -10.42 42.81 -2.53
CA SER A 248 -10.22 44.25 -2.25
C SER A 248 -10.19 45.08 -3.53
N SER A 249 -9.92 44.45 -4.68
CA SER A 249 -10.14 45.04 -5.98
C SER A 249 -11.64 45.07 -6.26
N ALA A 250 -12.33 46.06 -5.69
CA ALA A 250 -13.72 46.41 -5.99
C ALA A 250 -14.00 46.74 -7.49
N ASP A 251 -12.99 46.54 -8.35
CA ASP A 251 -13.01 46.71 -9.79
C ASP A 251 -13.26 45.39 -10.56
N GLY A 252 -13.09 44.22 -9.92
CA GLY A 252 -13.40 42.92 -10.52
C GLY A 252 -14.90 42.65 -10.65
N MET A 253 -15.70 43.11 -9.68
CA MET A 253 -17.16 43.04 -9.74
C MET A 253 -17.78 44.11 -10.64
N ARG A 254 -17.15 45.30 -10.78
CA ARG A 254 -17.61 46.36 -11.67
C ARG A 254 -17.58 45.96 -13.14
N ASN A 255 -16.54 45.24 -13.56
CA ASN A 255 -16.44 44.73 -14.94
C ASN A 255 -17.44 43.60 -15.27
N VAL A 256 -17.94 42.88 -14.27
CA VAL A 256 -19.01 41.88 -14.47
C VAL A 256 -20.38 42.57 -14.62
N SER A 257 -20.64 43.63 -13.87
CA SER A 257 -21.85 44.45 -14.06
C SER A 257 -21.81 45.29 -15.36
N ASP A 258 -20.66 45.82 -15.77
CA ASP A 258 -20.53 46.58 -17.03
C ASP A 258 -20.71 45.68 -18.28
N ASN A 259 -20.38 44.38 -18.18
CA ASN A 259 -20.69 43.41 -19.23
C ASN A 259 -22.15 42.94 -19.22
N VAL A 260 -22.89 43.13 -18.13
CA VAL A 260 -24.34 42.86 -18.08
C VAL A 260 -25.12 44.05 -18.63
N ASP A 261 -24.73 45.28 -18.30
CA ASP A 261 -25.39 46.50 -18.81
C ASP A 261 -25.11 46.75 -20.31
N ARG A 262 -23.95 46.33 -20.83
CA ARG A 262 -23.69 46.39 -22.29
C ARG A 262 -24.48 45.37 -23.11
N VAL A 263 -25.02 44.33 -22.49
CA VAL A 263 -25.76 43.26 -23.17
C VAL A 263 -27.28 43.48 -23.12
N GLU A 264 -27.77 44.42 -22.29
CA GLU A 264 -29.20 44.76 -22.22
C GLU A 264 -29.74 45.50 -23.46
N GLY A 265 -28.86 45.88 -24.40
CA GLY A 265 -29.24 46.48 -25.69
C GLY A 265 -29.50 45.51 -26.84
N SER A 266 -29.31 44.19 -26.68
CA SER A 266 -29.53 43.23 -27.76
C SER A 266 -30.37 42.05 -27.27
N GLY A 267 -31.60 41.99 -27.80
CA GLY A 267 -32.68 41.12 -27.37
C GLY A 267 -32.27 39.67 -27.10
N ARG A 268 -32.68 39.20 -25.92
CA ARG A 268 -32.80 37.80 -25.51
C ARG A 268 -33.18 36.88 -26.69
N ARG A 269 -32.20 36.21 -27.27
CA ARG A 269 -32.40 35.02 -28.11
C ARG A 269 -32.10 33.80 -27.26
N GLY A 270 -33.16 33.19 -26.75
CA GLY A 270 -33.10 31.99 -25.93
C GLY A 270 -32.46 30.82 -26.67
N PHE A 271 -31.60 30.11 -25.94
CA PHE A 271 -30.83 28.92 -26.31
C PHE A 271 -31.65 27.78 -26.94
N GLY A 272 -32.99 27.80 -26.80
CA GLY A 272 -33.90 26.79 -27.34
C GLY A 272 -34.08 26.80 -28.87
N ARG A 273 -33.68 27.87 -29.58
CA ARG A 273 -33.83 27.93 -31.06
C ARG A 273 -32.64 27.39 -31.85
N GLN A 274 -31.47 27.17 -31.23
CA GLN A 274 -30.30 26.63 -31.93
C GLN A 274 -30.36 25.10 -32.14
N ILE A 275 -31.19 24.39 -31.38
CA ILE A 275 -31.32 22.93 -31.49
C ILE A 275 -32.33 22.54 -32.59
N LEU A 276 -33.30 23.42 -32.90
CA LEU A 276 -34.33 23.14 -33.91
C LEU A 276 -33.82 23.25 -35.37
N GLY A 277 -32.72 23.96 -35.60
CA GLY A 277 -32.14 24.15 -36.94
C GLY A 277 -31.35 22.97 -37.48
N TYR A 278 -30.98 22.00 -36.62
CA TYR A 278 -30.21 20.82 -37.03
C TYR A 278 -31.07 19.67 -37.57
N PHE A 279 -32.40 19.74 -37.45
CA PHE A 279 -33.33 18.71 -37.90
C PHE A 279 -34.20 19.08 -39.11
N THR A 280 -34.03 20.27 -39.67
CA THR A 280 -34.76 20.69 -40.88
C THR A 280 -33.78 21.26 -41.91
N GLY A 281 -33.20 20.38 -42.72
CA GLY A 281 -32.34 20.76 -43.83
C GLY A 281 -32.26 19.63 -44.84
N SER A 282 -33.29 19.53 -45.68
CA SER A 282 -33.21 19.00 -47.04
C SER A 282 -32.81 20.13 -47.97
#